data_AF-A0A0J7K4X9-F1
#
_entry.id   AF-A0A0J7K4X9-F1
#
_cell.length_a   1.000
_cell.length_b   1.000
_cell.length_c   1.000
_cell.angle_alpha   90.00
_cell.angle_beta   90.00
_cell.angle_gamma   90.00
#
_symmetry.space_group_name_H-M   'P 1'
#
loop_
_entity.id
_entity.type
_entity.pdbx_description
1 polymer ?
#
loop_
_entity_poly.entity_id
_entity_poly.type
_entity_poly.pdbx_seq_one_letter_code
_entity_poly.pdbx_strand_id
1 'polypeptide(L)'
;MSPAPPQAISRAPWVEEVHPHPPRWALKRLDKDTLIAAATAKAWEQPAPGPCDVDAEAAWFREAMSQVCDAAMPRVRALPSKRKVYWWSQDIAQLRANCVRTRHRYTRCRRRRHIEAEAATLYETYKEAKKSLQQTIRRAKARAWEELLETLDNDPWGRPYLIIRKKLKSGGPRITEGLQPLVLEDIVSALFPTTRGELRAPSGQAVHPQRWAADMGVTKAELTGAIKRLRAKNTAPGPDGIPGRAWALALGVLGGRLRRLFTICLRSGRFPRIWKEAEMVLLHKKERPAESSSPYRPICLLDEAGKLFERVLAARLKHHLSLGVPIWQSASTDSERADRL
;
A
#
# COMPACT_ATOMS: atom_id res chain seq x y z
N MET A 1 -27.39 -12.21 47.79
CA MET A 1 -27.64 -11.92 46.37
C MET A 1 -26.30 -11.89 45.65
N SER A 2 -25.95 -12.97 44.95
CA SER A 2 -24.69 -13.05 44.20
C SER A 2 -24.75 -12.14 42.97
N PRO A 3 -23.66 -11.41 42.63
CA PRO A 3 -23.64 -10.58 41.43
C PRO A 3 -23.63 -11.46 40.17
N ALA A 4 -24.42 -11.06 39.18
CA ALA A 4 -24.57 -11.77 37.91
C ALA A 4 -23.24 -11.84 37.14
N PRO A 5 -22.95 -12.94 36.44
CA PRO A 5 -21.74 -13.05 35.65
C PRO A 5 -21.78 -12.09 34.44
N PRO A 6 -20.62 -11.55 34.02
CA PRO A 6 -20.54 -10.63 32.89
C PRO A 6 -20.93 -11.35 31.59
N GLN A 7 -21.80 -10.71 30.80
CA GLN A 7 -22.24 -11.20 29.51
C GLN A 7 -21.04 -11.42 28.58
N ALA A 8 -20.84 -12.67 28.17
CA ALA A 8 -19.87 -13.03 27.16
C ALA A 8 -20.24 -12.34 25.84
N ILE A 9 -19.33 -11.52 25.31
CA ILE A 9 -19.40 -11.06 23.92
C ILE A 9 -19.36 -12.32 23.06
N SER A 10 -20.50 -12.64 22.45
CA SER A 10 -20.62 -13.72 21.48
C SER A 10 -19.59 -13.50 20.37
N ARG A 11 -18.53 -14.31 20.38
CA ARG A 11 -17.62 -14.45 19.25
C ARG A 11 -18.35 -15.30 18.23
N ALA A 12 -18.92 -14.65 17.22
CA ALA A 12 -19.45 -15.37 16.07
C ALA A 12 -18.35 -16.30 15.52
N PRO A 13 -18.67 -17.56 15.17
CA PRO A 13 -17.71 -18.47 14.59
C PRO A 13 -17.16 -17.86 13.29
N TRP A 14 -15.86 -18.00 13.07
CA TRP A 14 -15.21 -17.63 11.81
C TRP A 14 -15.87 -18.42 10.68
N VAL A 15 -16.85 -17.79 10.02
CA VAL A 15 -17.33 -18.25 8.72
C VAL A 15 -16.24 -17.87 7.74
N GLU A 16 -15.86 -18.81 6.89
CA GLU A 16 -14.92 -18.65 5.77
C GLU A 16 -15.55 -17.73 4.70
N GLU A 17 -15.88 -16.49 5.07
CA GLU A 17 -16.29 -15.46 4.14
C GLU A 17 -15.06 -15.08 3.34
N VAL A 18 -15.02 -15.54 2.09
CA VAL A 18 -14.08 -15.07 1.07
C VAL A 18 -14.33 -13.57 0.91
N HIS A 19 -13.66 -12.73 1.71
CA HIS A 19 -13.77 -11.29 1.57
C HIS A 19 -13.21 -10.93 0.18
N PRO A 20 -14.05 -10.48 -0.76
CA PRO A 20 -13.56 -10.09 -2.07
C PRO A 20 -12.53 -8.99 -1.87
N HIS A 21 -11.38 -9.13 -2.52
CA HIS A 21 -10.35 -8.10 -2.47
C HIS A 21 -10.96 -6.73 -2.74
N PRO A 22 -10.53 -5.68 -2.02
CA PRO A 22 -11.11 -4.37 -2.15
C PRO A 22 -11.05 -3.93 -3.62
N PRO A 23 -12.12 -3.33 -4.13
CA PRO A 23 -12.30 -3.20 -5.56
C PRO A 23 -11.32 -2.15 -6.10
N ARG A 24 -10.41 -2.55 -7.00
CA ARG A 24 -9.32 -1.69 -7.49
C ARG A 24 -9.69 -1.05 -8.82
N TRP A 25 -9.28 0.20 -9.05
CA TRP A 25 -9.46 0.88 -10.35
C TRP A 25 -8.18 0.91 -11.18
N ALA A 26 -8.33 0.82 -12.50
CA ALA A 26 -7.20 0.80 -13.43
C ALA A 26 -6.65 2.21 -13.66
N LEU A 27 -5.81 2.71 -12.76
CA LEU A 27 -5.30 4.09 -12.78
C LEU A 27 -4.63 4.50 -14.11
N LYS A 28 -4.12 3.54 -14.90
CA LYS A 28 -3.55 3.81 -16.23
C LYS A 28 -4.59 4.24 -17.27
N ARG A 29 -5.86 3.89 -17.05
CA ARG A 29 -7.02 4.19 -17.91
C ARG A 29 -7.90 5.28 -17.29
N LEU A 30 -7.32 6.11 -16.42
CA LEU A 30 -8.03 7.22 -15.80
C LEU A 30 -8.33 8.31 -16.83
N ASP A 31 -9.62 8.55 -17.05
CA ASP A 31 -10.12 9.76 -17.69
C ASP A 31 -10.23 10.88 -16.65
N LYS A 32 -9.45 11.94 -16.82
CA LYS A 32 -9.41 13.06 -15.88
C LYS A 32 -10.64 13.95 -15.99
N ASP A 33 -11.15 14.14 -17.19
CA ASP A 33 -12.24 15.08 -17.45
C ASP A 33 -13.54 14.47 -16.94
N THR A 34 -13.75 13.19 -17.22
CA THR A 34 -14.86 12.41 -16.64
C THR A 34 -14.78 12.37 -15.11
N LEU A 35 -13.58 12.20 -14.53
CA LEU A 35 -13.41 12.25 -13.07
C LEU A 35 -13.80 13.62 -12.48
N ILE A 36 -13.35 14.71 -13.09
CA ILE A 36 -13.68 16.07 -12.63
C ILE A 36 -15.17 16.37 -12.81
N ALA A 37 -15.78 15.94 -13.91
CA ALA A 37 -17.21 16.09 -14.16
C ALA A 37 -18.03 15.33 -13.10
N ALA A 38 -17.69 14.07 -12.83
CA ALA A 38 -18.36 13.27 -11.79
C ALA A 38 -18.16 13.88 -10.39
N ALA A 39 -16.97 14.38 -10.07
CA ALA A 39 -16.72 15.05 -8.79
C ALA A 39 -17.49 16.37 -8.67
N THR A 40 -17.68 17.10 -9.77
CA THR A 40 -18.51 18.31 -9.83
C THR A 40 -19.98 17.98 -9.60
N ALA A 41 -20.50 16.92 -10.22
CA ALA A 41 -21.86 16.45 -9.97
C ALA A 41 -22.06 16.09 -8.49
N LYS A 42 -21.10 15.39 -7.87
CA LYS A 42 -21.11 15.09 -6.42
C LYS A 42 -21.03 16.32 -5.54
N ALA A 43 -20.40 17.39 -6.00
CA ALA A 43 -20.32 18.64 -5.23
C ALA A 43 -21.67 19.35 -5.10
N TRP A 44 -22.65 19.04 -5.96
CA TRP A 44 -24.01 19.59 -5.90
C TRP A 44 -24.91 18.88 -4.88
N GLU A 45 -24.52 17.71 -4.38
CA GLU A 45 -25.25 17.01 -3.33
C GLU A 45 -25.16 17.79 -2.01
N GLN A 46 -26.31 18.24 -1.52
CA GLN A 46 -26.39 18.93 -0.23
C GLN A 46 -26.21 17.94 0.92
N PRO A 47 -25.46 18.30 1.97
CA PRO A 47 -25.42 17.51 3.19
C PRO A 47 -26.83 17.36 3.77
N ALA A 48 -27.11 16.22 4.42
CA ALA A 48 -28.36 16.02 5.12
C ALA A 48 -28.57 17.13 6.18
N PRO A 49 -29.78 17.70 6.31
CA PRO A 49 -30.05 18.71 7.33
C PRO A 49 -29.88 18.10 8.73
N GLY A 50 -28.93 18.61 9.51
CA GLY A 50 -28.65 18.14 10.87
C GLY A 50 -27.22 18.44 11.34
N PRO A 51 -26.88 18.12 12.60
CA PRO A 51 -25.51 18.15 13.07
C PRO A 51 -24.65 17.19 12.24
N CYS A 52 -23.52 17.69 11.73
CA CYS A 52 -22.63 16.89 10.88
C CYS A 52 -21.97 15.78 11.70
N ASP A 53 -22.42 14.55 11.49
CA ASP A 53 -21.76 13.35 11.99
C ASP A 53 -20.50 13.08 11.15
N VAL A 54 -19.34 13.04 11.82
CA VAL A 54 -18.04 12.83 11.19
C VAL A 54 -17.94 11.46 10.53
N ASP A 55 -18.60 10.44 11.09
CA ASP A 55 -18.58 9.08 10.54
C ASP A 55 -19.46 9.01 9.28
N ALA A 56 -20.67 9.57 9.32
CA ALA A 56 -21.55 9.67 8.16
C ALA A 56 -20.93 10.47 7.00
N GLU A 57 -20.31 11.61 7.30
CA GLU A 57 -19.68 12.45 6.28
C GLU A 57 -18.41 11.78 5.69
N ALA A 58 -17.65 11.06 6.50
CA ALA A 58 -16.53 10.26 6.01
C ALA A 58 -17.02 9.11 5.11
N ALA A 59 -18.12 8.45 5.46
CA ALA A 59 -18.75 7.41 4.64
C ALA A 59 -19.26 7.99 3.30
N TRP A 60 -19.90 9.16 3.31
CA TRP A 60 -20.28 9.88 2.10
C TRP A 60 -19.07 10.12 1.19
N PHE A 61 -17.93 10.53 1.75
CA PHE A 61 -16.70 10.72 0.97
C PHE A 61 -16.19 9.43 0.31
N ARG A 62 -16.20 8.31 1.04
CA ARG A 62 -15.81 6.98 0.53
C ARG A 62 -16.72 6.55 -0.62
N GLU A 63 -18.04 6.72 -0.45
CA GLU A 63 -19.03 6.40 -1.48
C GLU A 63 -18.92 7.31 -2.70
N ALA A 64 -18.91 8.62 -2.50
CA ALA A 64 -18.80 9.61 -3.56
C ALA A 64 -17.53 9.37 -4.40
N MET A 65 -16.40 9.14 -3.74
CA MET A 65 -15.15 8.85 -4.45
C MET A 65 -15.17 7.50 -5.18
N SER A 66 -15.88 6.50 -4.66
CA SER A 66 -16.08 5.23 -5.35
C SER A 66 -16.87 5.42 -6.65
N GLN A 67 -17.99 6.16 -6.59
CA GLN A 67 -18.82 6.46 -7.76
C GLN A 67 -18.08 7.32 -8.79
N VAL A 68 -17.32 8.33 -8.33
CA VAL A 68 -16.44 9.15 -9.18
C VAL A 68 -15.39 8.27 -9.88
N CYS A 69 -14.81 7.30 -9.18
CA CYS A 69 -13.84 6.38 -9.78
C CYS A 69 -14.50 5.39 -10.75
N ASP A 70 -15.72 4.93 -10.48
CA ASP A 70 -16.48 4.06 -11.38
C ASP A 70 -16.83 4.73 -12.70
N ALA A 71 -17.19 6.01 -12.66
CA ALA A 71 -17.42 6.79 -13.86
C ALA A 71 -16.13 6.99 -14.68
N ALA A 72 -15.01 7.24 -14.00
CA ALA A 72 -13.76 7.66 -14.65
C ALA A 72 -12.81 6.51 -15.03
N MET A 73 -13.00 5.31 -14.48
CA MET A 73 -12.06 4.20 -14.63
C MET A 73 -12.78 2.85 -14.60
N PRO A 74 -12.35 1.88 -15.45
CA PRO A 74 -12.78 0.50 -15.29
C PRO A 74 -12.16 -0.12 -14.04
N ARG A 75 -12.92 -0.99 -13.37
CA ARG A 75 -12.43 -1.85 -12.29
C ARG A 75 -11.36 -2.82 -12.83
N VAL A 76 -10.27 -3.01 -12.08
CA VAL A 76 -9.23 -3.99 -12.33
C VAL A 76 -9.82 -5.36 -12.03
N ARG A 77 -10.11 -6.13 -13.07
CA ARG A 77 -10.38 -7.56 -12.91
C ARG A 77 -9.11 -8.23 -12.39
N ALA A 78 -9.28 -9.22 -11.50
CA ALA A 78 -8.16 -10.03 -11.01
C ALA A 78 -7.26 -10.40 -12.19
N LEU A 79 -5.99 -9.99 -12.12
CA LEU A 79 -5.02 -10.34 -13.15
C LEU A 79 -5.04 -11.87 -13.27
N PRO A 80 -5.13 -12.42 -14.50
CA PRO A 80 -4.97 -13.86 -14.68
C PRO A 80 -3.69 -14.26 -13.95
N SER A 81 -3.80 -15.26 -13.09
CA SER A 81 -2.65 -15.83 -12.37
C SER A 81 -1.49 -15.96 -13.35
N LYS A 82 -0.32 -15.38 -13.05
CA LYS A 82 0.82 -15.42 -13.99
C LYS A 82 1.02 -16.87 -14.39
N ARG A 83 0.94 -17.18 -15.70
CA ARG A 83 0.99 -18.57 -16.15
C ARG A 83 2.31 -19.19 -15.70
N LYS A 84 2.24 -20.39 -15.11
CA LYS A 84 3.43 -21.18 -14.80
C LYS A 84 4.12 -21.43 -16.14
N VAL A 85 5.33 -20.93 -16.27
CA VAL A 85 6.11 -21.14 -17.48
C VAL A 85 6.82 -22.47 -17.27
N TYR A 86 6.30 -23.53 -17.89
CA TYR A 86 6.74 -24.92 -17.67
C TYR A 86 8.24 -25.15 -17.94
N TRP A 87 8.87 -24.30 -18.78
CA TRP A 87 10.30 -24.33 -19.09
C TRP A 87 11.17 -23.43 -18.19
N TRP A 88 10.60 -22.77 -17.17
CA TRP A 88 11.34 -21.83 -16.32
C TRP A 88 12.12 -22.54 -15.22
N SER A 89 13.43 -22.26 -15.12
CA SER A 89 14.32 -22.82 -14.11
C SER A 89 15.06 -21.76 -13.29
N GLN A 90 15.67 -22.18 -12.17
CA GLN A 90 16.49 -21.33 -11.32
C GLN A 90 17.72 -20.76 -12.07
N ASP A 91 18.32 -21.55 -12.96
CA ASP A 91 19.44 -21.13 -13.80
C ASP A 91 19.05 -19.99 -14.75
N ILE A 92 17.85 -20.06 -15.37
CA ILE A 92 17.33 -18.98 -16.22
C ILE A 92 17.09 -17.72 -15.38
N ALA A 93 16.63 -17.85 -14.14
CA ALA A 93 16.45 -16.72 -13.24
C ALA A 93 17.79 -16.02 -12.90
N GLN A 94 18.83 -16.80 -12.63
CA GLN A 94 20.18 -16.29 -12.36
C GLN A 94 20.79 -15.61 -13.60
N LEU A 95 20.71 -16.24 -14.77
CA LEU A 95 21.17 -15.67 -16.03
C LEU A 95 20.43 -14.38 -16.39
N ARG A 96 19.11 -14.32 -16.12
CA ARG A 96 18.31 -13.12 -16.31
C ARG A 96 18.74 -12.00 -15.35
N ALA A 97 18.99 -12.30 -14.08
CA ALA A 97 19.50 -11.33 -13.12
C ALA A 97 20.87 -10.78 -13.57
N ASN A 98 21.77 -11.64 -14.05
CA ASN A 98 23.06 -11.23 -14.58
C ASN A 98 22.92 -10.33 -15.82
N CYS A 99 22.07 -10.70 -16.78
CA CYS A 99 21.81 -9.91 -17.98
C CYS A 99 21.22 -8.51 -17.66
N VAL A 100 20.30 -8.43 -16.68
CA VAL A 100 19.78 -7.12 -16.22
C VAL A 100 20.88 -6.30 -15.54
N ARG A 101 21.73 -6.93 -14.73
CA ARG A 101 22.86 -6.28 -14.05
C ARG A 101 23.87 -5.70 -15.06
N THR A 102 24.28 -6.46 -16.08
CA THR A 102 25.21 -5.98 -17.12
C THR A 102 24.58 -4.88 -17.97
N ARG A 103 23.30 -4.99 -18.33
CA ARG A 103 22.54 -3.93 -19.01
C ARG A 103 22.51 -2.63 -18.21
N HIS A 104 22.27 -2.70 -16.90
CA HIS A 104 22.26 -1.53 -16.02
C HIS A 104 23.65 -0.88 -15.90
N ARG A 105 24.74 -1.67 -15.90
CA ARG A 105 26.12 -1.13 -15.93
C ARG A 105 26.40 -0.37 -17.23
N TYR A 106 26.13 -0.99 -18.38
CA TYR A 106 26.28 -0.35 -19.70
C TYR A 106 25.45 0.94 -19.83
N THR A 107 24.16 0.90 -19.49
CA THR A 107 23.27 2.06 -19.62
C THR A 107 23.63 3.21 -18.67
N ARG A 108 24.18 2.92 -17.48
CA ARG A 108 24.71 3.95 -16.58
C ARG A 108 26.00 4.57 -17.09
N CYS A 109 26.92 3.76 -17.63
CA CYS A 109 28.16 4.24 -18.23
C CYS A 109 27.88 5.21 -19.39
N ARG A 110 26.99 4.84 -20.33
CA ARG A 110 26.58 5.73 -21.44
C ARG A 110 25.98 7.06 -20.98
N ARG A 111 25.24 7.08 -19.87
CA ARG A 111 24.61 8.31 -19.36
C ARG A 111 25.60 9.28 -18.72
N ARG A 112 26.77 8.81 -18.29
CA ARG A 112 27.81 9.62 -17.63
C ARG A 112 28.85 10.21 -18.58
N ARG A 113 28.67 10.09 -19.92
CA ARG A 113 29.63 10.54 -20.96
C ARG A 113 31.07 10.05 -20.70
N HIS A 114 31.23 8.78 -20.29
CA HIS A 114 32.53 8.17 -20.02
C HIS A 114 33.26 7.73 -21.30
N ILE A 115 34.53 7.34 -21.17
CA ILE A 115 35.42 6.85 -22.23
C ILE A 115 34.73 5.76 -23.07
N GLU A 116 34.72 5.94 -24.40
CA GLU A 116 34.00 5.07 -25.35
C GLU A 116 34.48 3.62 -25.32
N ALA A 117 35.77 3.40 -25.03
CA ALA A 117 36.37 2.08 -24.86
C ALA A 117 35.76 1.28 -23.68
N GLU A 118 35.48 1.92 -22.54
CA GLU A 118 34.83 1.25 -21.40
C GLU A 118 33.35 0.95 -21.68
N ALA A 119 32.67 1.82 -22.43
CA ALA A 119 31.31 1.57 -22.86
C ALA A 119 31.23 0.37 -23.82
N ALA A 120 32.24 0.19 -24.68
CA ALA A 120 32.35 -0.94 -25.60
C ALA A 120 32.57 -2.28 -24.85
N THR A 121 33.47 -2.34 -23.86
CA THR A 121 33.68 -3.56 -23.07
C THR A 121 32.44 -3.94 -22.25
N LEU A 122 31.76 -2.96 -21.64
CA LEU A 122 30.49 -3.18 -20.94
C LEU A 122 29.37 -3.62 -21.88
N TYR A 123 29.39 -3.18 -23.14
CA TYR A 123 28.42 -3.62 -24.14
C TYR A 123 28.63 -5.08 -24.54
N GLU A 124 29.87 -5.51 -24.76
CA GLU A 124 30.18 -6.91 -25.09
C GLU A 124 29.80 -7.86 -23.94
N THR A 125 30.11 -7.51 -22.68
CA THR A 125 29.67 -8.32 -21.52
C THR A 125 28.14 -8.43 -21.41
N TYR A 126 27.40 -7.38 -21.77
CA TYR A 126 25.94 -7.44 -21.84
C TYR A 126 25.45 -8.34 -22.98
N LYS A 127 26.08 -8.25 -24.16
CA LYS A 127 25.75 -9.05 -25.34
C LYS A 127 25.99 -10.54 -25.09
N GLU A 128 27.09 -10.90 -24.44
CA GLU A 128 27.40 -12.27 -24.01
C GLU A 128 26.38 -12.79 -23.00
N ALA A 129 26.10 -12.03 -21.95
CA ALA A 129 25.09 -12.39 -20.96
C ALA A 129 23.69 -12.57 -21.58
N LYS A 130 23.34 -11.73 -22.57
CA LYS A 130 22.10 -11.85 -23.34
C LYS A 130 22.09 -13.11 -24.21
N LYS A 131 23.19 -13.42 -24.91
CA LYS A 131 23.33 -14.62 -25.75
C LYS A 131 23.19 -15.89 -24.91
N SER A 132 23.90 -15.96 -23.78
CA SER A 132 23.81 -17.08 -22.83
C SER A 132 22.38 -17.26 -22.32
N LEU A 133 21.71 -16.19 -21.88
CA LEU A 133 20.30 -16.25 -21.47
C LEU A 133 19.39 -16.77 -22.58
N GLN A 134 19.55 -16.27 -23.81
CA GLN A 134 18.74 -16.70 -24.96
C GLN A 134 18.97 -18.18 -25.31
N GLN A 135 20.22 -18.64 -25.30
CA GLN A 135 20.56 -20.05 -25.56
C GLN A 135 19.96 -20.97 -24.50
N THR A 136 20.11 -20.63 -23.21
CA THR A 136 19.55 -21.44 -22.12
C THR A 136 18.03 -21.47 -22.16
N ILE A 137 17.36 -20.35 -22.50
CA ILE A 137 15.91 -20.33 -22.70
C ILE A 137 15.50 -21.22 -23.88
N ARG A 138 16.22 -21.18 -25.01
CA ARG A 138 15.92 -22.04 -26.17
C ARG A 138 16.06 -23.53 -25.80
N ARG A 139 17.16 -23.90 -25.16
CA ARG A 139 17.39 -25.29 -24.69
C ARG A 139 16.36 -25.75 -23.68
N ALA A 140 16.00 -24.90 -22.72
CA ALA A 140 14.98 -25.22 -21.73
C ALA A 140 13.60 -25.37 -22.36
N LYS A 141 13.25 -24.54 -23.35
CA LYS A 141 12.00 -24.70 -24.11
C LYS A 141 11.97 -25.99 -24.91
N ALA A 142 13.08 -26.38 -25.54
CA ALA A 142 13.17 -27.62 -26.31
C ALA A 142 13.02 -28.85 -25.40
N ARG A 143 13.81 -28.95 -24.34
CA ARG A 143 13.71 -30.05 -23.36
C ARG A 143 12.33 -30.15 -22.73
N ALA A 144 11.79 -29.02 -22.29
CA ALA A 144 10.47 -29.00 -21.67
C ALA A 144 9.34 -29.24 -22.69
N TRP A 145 9.61 -29.20 -24.00
CA TRP A 145 8.67 -29.62 -25.04
C TRP A 145 8.79 -31.13 -25.28
N GLU A 146 9.99 -31.69 -25.29
CA GLU A 146 10.23 -33.14 -25.36
C GLU A 146 9.61 -33.88 -24.16
N GLU A 147 9.90 -33.45 -22.92
CA GLU A 147 9.27 -34.00 -21.70
C GLU A 147 7.73 -33.89 -21.74
N LEU A 148 7.21 -32.87 -22.42
CA LEU A 148 5.78 -32.64 -22.57
C LEU A 148 5.13 -33.59 -23.59
N LEU A 149 5.86 -33.94 -24.65
CA LEU A 149 5.43 -34.93 -25.63
C LEU A 149 5.45 -36.33 -25.01
N GLU A 150 6.47 -36.67 -24.22
CA GLU A 150 6.54 -37.94 -23.50
C GLU A 150 5.41 -38.12 -22.46
N THR A 151 4.90 -37.00 -21.91
CA THR A 151 3.75 -37.04 -21.00
C THR A 151 2.40 -37.22 -21.71
N LEU A 152 2.30 -36.94 -23.02
CA LEU A 152 1.06 -37.18 -23.79
C LEU A 152 0.72 -38.66 -23.89
N ASP A 153 1.73 -39.51 -24.03
CA ASP A 153 1.55 -40.96 -24.16
C ASP A 153 1.03 -41.60 -22.86
N ASN A 154 1.26 -40.95 -21.72
CA ASN A 154 0.86 -41.43 -20.40
C ASN A 154 -0.43 -40.76 -19.86
N ASP A 155 -0.67 -39.48 -20.17
CA ASP A 155 -1.87 -38.74 -19.76
C ASP A 155 -2.32 -37.75 -20.86
N PRO A 156 -3.25 -38.18 -21.74
CA PRO A 156 -3.77 -37.37 -22.84
C PRO A 156 -4.48 -36.08 -22.38
N TRP A 157 -4.99 -36.05 -21.14
CA TRP A 157 -5.79 -34.94 -20.59
C TRP A 157 -5.03 -34.07 -19.59
N GLY A 158 -3.75 -34.34 -19.37
CA GLY A 158 -2.91 -33.70 -18.37
C GLY A 158 -2.39 -32.31 -18.75
N ARG A 159 -1.12 -32.06 -18.39
CA ARG A 159 -0.43 -30.78 -18.64
C ARG A 159 -0.44 -30.33 -20.11
N PRO A 160 -0.25 -31.23 -21.12
CA PRO A 160 -0.29 -30.83 -22.53
C PRO A 160 -1.65 -30.24 -22.94
N TYR A 161 -2.75 -30.91 -22.57
CA TYR A 161 -4.12 -30.46 -22.82
C TYR A 161 -4.40 -29.09 -22.16
N LEU A 162 -3.96 -28.91 -20.91
CA LEU A 162 -4.11 -27.64 -20.18
C LEU A 162 -3.29 -26.49 -20.81
N ILE A 163 -2.12 -26.77 -21.39
CA ILE A 163 -1.30 -25.78 -22.09
C ILE A 163 -1.96 -25.35 -23.39
N ILE A 164 -2.44 -26.29 -24.21
CA ILE A 164 -3.14 -26.01 -25.48
C ILE A 164 -4.42 -25.20 -25.21
N ARG A 165 -5.19 -25.59 -24.19
CA ARG A 165 -6.40 -24.87 -23.73
C ARG A 165 -6.09 -23.52 -23.05
N LYS A 166 -4.82 -23.15 -22.88
CA LYS A 166 -4.37 -21.94 -22.14
C LYS A 166 -4.87 -21.88 -20.69
N LYS A 167 -5.11 -23.04 -20.06
CA LYS A 167 -5.68 -23.22 -18.71
C LYS A 167 -4.65 -23.45 -17.60
N LEU A 168 -3.34 -23.42 -17.90
CA LEU A 168 -2.29 -23.57 -16.88
C LEU A 168 -2.19 -22.31 -15.99
N LYS A 169 -2.83 -22.36 -14.81
CA LYS A 169 -2.81 -21.28 -13.81
C LYS A 169 -1.58 -21.39 -12.89
N SER A 170 -0.98 -20.26 -12.52
CA SER A 170 -0.08 -20.19 -11.38
C SER A 170 -0.36 -19.00 -10.49
N GLY A 171 -0.88 -19.32 -9.33
CA GLY A 171 -0.84 -18.49 -8.15
C GLY A 171 -0.83 -19.48 -7.01
N GLY A 172 0.31 -19.60 -6.33
CA GLY A 172 0.19 -19.99 -4.92
C GLY A 172 -0.55 -18.85 -4.21
N PRO A 173 -1.38 -19.16 -3.19
CA PRO A 173 -1.97 -18.14 -2.35
C PRO A 173 -0.91 -17.15 -1.87
N ARG A 174 -1.29 -15.89 -1.62
CA ARG A 174 -0.41 -14.94 -0.92
C ARG A 174 0.09 -15.60 0.37
N ILE A 175 1.25 -15.22 0.88
CA ILE A 175 1.81 -15.82 2.11
C ILE A 175 0.77 -15.84 3.25
N THR A 176 -0.06 -14.80 3.36
CA THR A 176 -1.17 -14.70 4.32
C THR A 176 -2.36 -15.62 4.02
N GLU A 177 -2.65 -15.89 2.75
CA GLU A 177 -3.72 -16.80 2.31
C GLU A 177 -3.31 -18.28 2.43
N GLY A 178 -2.00 -18.55 2.60
CA GLY A 178 -1.45 -19.90 2.79
C GLY A 178 -1.04 -20.22 4.23
N LEU A 179 -1.17 -19.27 5.16
CA LEU A 179 -0.90 -19.47 6.59
C LEU A 179 -2.15 -20.06 7.28
N GLN A 180 -1.94 -20.97 8.24
CA GLN A 180 -3.04 -21.47 9.06
C GLN A 180 -3.64 -20.32 9.90
N PRO A 181 -4.98 -20.25 10.06
CA PRO A 181 -5.64 -19.14 10.76
C PRO A 181 -5.12 -18.88 12.18
N LEU A 182 -4.86 -19.94 12.94
CA LEU A 182 -4.33 -19.83 14.31
C LEU A 182 -2.94 -19.19 14.35
N VAL A 183 -2.06 -19.59 13.42
CA VAL A 183 -0.72 -19.01 13.28
C VAL A 183 -0.80 -17.54 12.87
N LEU A 184 -1.77 -17.18 12.02
CA LEU A 184 -2.01 -15.79 11.64
C LEU A 184 -2.48 -14.95 12.84
N GLU A 185 -3.43 -15.48 13.64
CA GLU A 185 -3.91 -14.82 14.87
C GLU A 185 -2.77 -14.61 15.88
N ASP A 186 -1.89 -15.59 16.07
CA ASP A 186 -0.72 -15.47 16.96
C ASP A 186 0.24 -14.38 16.48
N ILE A 187 0.54 -14.35 15.17
CA ILE A 187 1.39 -13.32 14.57
C ILE A 187 0.77 -11.93 14.75
N VAL A 188 -0.53 -11.79 14.48
CA VAL A 188 -1.24 -10.50 14.62
C VAL A 188 -1.27 -10.07 16.09
N SER A 189 -1.54 -10.99 17.02
CA SER A 189 -1.58 -10.71 18.46
C SER A 189 -0.22 -10.30 19.00
N ALA A 190 0.87 -10.90 18.51
CA ALA A 190 2.23 -10.51 18.87
C ALA A 190 2.62 -9.13 18.28
N LEU A 191 2.18 -8.81 17.06
CA LEU A 191 2.46 -7.53 16.39
C LEU A 191 1.61 -6.37 16.93
N PHE A 192 0.37 -6.65 17.34
CA PHE A 192 -0.61 -5.69 17.85
C PHE A 192 -1.14 -6.18 19.20
N PRO A 193 -0.33 -6.14 20.26
CA PRO A 193 -0.75 -6.61 21.58
C PRO A 193 -2.00 -5.86 22.02
N THR A 194 -3.06 -6.60 22.32
CA THR A 194 -4.29 -6.02 22.86
C THR A 194 -4.03 -5.71 24.33
N THR A 195 -3.63 -4.47 24.62
CA THR A 195 -3.50 -4.00 25.99
C THR A 195 -4.89 -4.01 26.63
N ARG A 196 -5.20 -5.04 27.42
CA ARG A 196 -6.46 -5.15 28.20
C ARG A 196 -6.51 -4.21 29.40
N GLY A 197 -5.40 -3.57 29.74
CA GLY A 197 -5.38 -2.50 30.73
C GLY A 197 -5.86 -1.20 30.10
N GLU A 198 -6.72 -0.47 30.79
CA GLU A 198 -7.03 0.92 30.49
C GLU A 198 -5.72 1.64 30.16
N LEU A 199 -5.55 2.10 28.92
CA LEU A 199 -4.55 3.12 28.62
C LEU A 199 -4.99 4.35 29.41
N ARG A 200 -4.59 4.40 30.68
CA ARG A 200 -4.80 5.55 31.53
C ARG A 200 -4.07 6.66 30.80
N ALA A 201 -4.83 7.62 30.26
CA ALA A 201 -4.24 8.82 29.69
C ALA A 201 -3.18 9.27 30.69
N PRO A 202 -1.93 9.53 30.25
CA PRO A 202 -0.91 10.00 31.17
C PRO A 202 -1.55 11.10 32.00
N SER A 203 -1.38 11.03 33.31
CA SER A 203 -1.86 12.03 34.27
C SER A 203 -1.12 13.35 34.03
N GLY A 204 -1.31 13.91 32.84
CA GLY A 204 -0.95 15.25 32.46
C GLY A 204 -2.00 16.18 33.06
N GLN A 205 -1.54 17.38 33.40
CA GLN A 205 -2.38 18.49 33.82
C GLN A 205 -3.65 18.53 32.97
N ALA A 206 -4.81 18.66 33.62
CA ALA A 206 -6.08 18.84 32.93
C ALA A 206 -5.89 19.92 31.86
N VAL A 207 -5.93 19.52 30.59
CA VAL A 207 -5.87 20.45 29.48
C VAL A 207 -7.07 21.35 29.67
N HIS A 208 -6.83 22.59 30.10
CA HIS A 208 -7.89 23.56 30.33
C HIS A 208 -8.72 23.59 29.04
N PRO A 209 -10.05 23.43 29.09
CA PRO A 209 -10.86 23.39 27.88
C PRO A 209 -10.69 24.71 27.14
N GLN A 210 -9.79 24.70 26.15
CA GLN A 210 -9.49 25.87 25.35
C GLN A 210 -10.70 26.06 24.45
N ARG A 211 -11.37 27.20 24.60
CA ARG A 211 -12.54 27.52 23.75
C ARG A 211 -12.09 27.48 22.30
N TRP A 212 -12.87 26.80 21.46
CA TRP A 212 -12.60 26.71 20.03
C TRP A 212 -12.52 28.11 19.42
N ALA A 213 -11.39 28.43 18.80
CA ALA A 213 -11.19 29.65 18.04
C ALA A 213 -11.23 29.35 16.53
N ALA A 214 -11.71 30.31 15.73
CA ALA A 214 -11.96 30.09 14.30
C ALA A 214 -10.69 29.78 13.49
N ASP A 215 -9.55 30.29 13.94
CA ASP A 215 -8.20 30.07 13.41
C ASP A 215 -7.67 28.64 13.66
N MET A 216 -8.24 27.91 14.62
CA MET A 216 -7.92 26.49 14.86
C MET A 216 -8.46 25.56 13.78
N GLY A 217 -9.34 26.04 12.89
CA GLY A 217 -9.86 25.26 11.78
C GLY A 217 -8.79 24.89 10.76
N VAL A 218 -9.05 23.85 9.96
CA VAL A 218 -8.10 23.46 8.89
C VAL A 218 -8.12 24.53 7.80
N THR A 219 -6.94 25.07 7.51
CA THR A 219 -6.74 26.09 6.49
C THR A 219 -6.71 25.49 5.09
N LYS A 220 -7.00 26.31 4.07
CA LYS A 220 -6.88 25.88 2.67
C LYS A 220 -5.42 25.52 2.32
N ALA A 221 -4.46 26.23 2.91
CA ALA A 221 -3.03 25.99 2.69
C ALA A 221 -2.57 24.62 3.21
N GLU A 222 -3.00 24.25 4.42
CA GLU A 222 -2.69 22.92 5.01
C GLU A 222 -3.23 21.78 4.15
N LEU A 223 -4.50 21.87 3.75
CA LEU A 223 -5.11 20.85 2.90
C LEU A 223 -4.40 20.78 1.54
N THR A 224 -4.10 21.93 0.92
CA THR A 224 -3.37 21.97 -0.36
C THR A 224 -1.97 21.36 -0.23
N GLY A 225 -1.26 21.63 0.86
CA GLY A 225 0.03 21.01 1.16
C GLY A 225 -0.05 19.49 1.30
N ALA A 226 -1.09 18.99 1.97
CA ALA A 226 -1.35 17.55 2.12
C ALA A 226 -1.65 16.89 0.75
N ILE A 227 -2.47 17.53 -0.09
CA ILE A 227 -2.82 17.04 -1.44
C ILE A 227 -1.59 17.03 -2.36
N LYS A 228 -0.71 18.03 -2.30
CA LYS A 228 0.53 18.05 -3.11
C LYS A 228 1.40 16.82 -2.85
N ARG A 229 1.54 16.42 -1.57
CA ARG A 229 2.29 15.21 -1.19
C ARG A 229 1.63 13.93 -1.68
N LEU A 230 0.30 13.90 -1.75
CA LEU A 230 -0.46 12.77 -2.31
C LEU A 230 -0.16 12.57 -3.81
N ARG A 231 -0.07 13.66 -4.59
CA ARG A 231 0.24 13.60 -6.04
C ARG A 231 1.63 13.04 -6.35
N ALA A 232 2.59 13.24 -5.46
CA ALA A 232 3.97 12.85 -5.69
C ALA A 232 4.23 11.34 -5.57
N LYS A 233 3.32 10.59 -4.92
CA LYS A 233 3.49 9.17 -4.62
C LYS A 233 2.47 8.30 -5.37
N ASN A 234 2.95 7.28 -6.06
CA ASN A 234 2.10 6.22 -6.63
C ASN A 234 2.05 5.05 -5.64
N THR A 235 1.31 5.22 -4.54
CA THR A 235 1.17 4.24 -3.47
C THR A 235 -0.01 3.30 -3.69
N ALA A 236 0.05 2.13 -3.05
CA ALA A 236 -1.11 1.23 -2.99
C ALA A 236 -2.27 1.91 -2.23
N PRO A 237 -3.51 1.77 -2.70
CA PRO A 237 -4.68 2.30 -2.00
C PRO A 237 -4.93 1.55 -0.68
N GLY A 238 -5.77 2.14 0.17
CA GLY A 238 -6.26 1.49 1.39
C GLY A 238 -7.38 0.48 1.11
N PRO A 239 -8.14 0.09 2.14
CA PRO A 239 -9.26 -0.84 2.01
C PRO A 239 -10.37 -0.31 1.08
N ASP A 240 -10.47 1.01 0.86
CA ASP A 240 -11.38 1.58 -0.13
C ASP A 240 -11.00 1.28 -1.60
N GLY A 241 -9.75 0.88 -1.87
CA GLY A 241 -9.23 0.64 -3.22
C GLY A 241 -9.00 1.92 -4.06
N ILE A 242 -9.25 3.11 -3.51
CA ILE A 242 -9.30 4.38 -4.23
C ILE A 242 -7.87 4.95 -4.40
N PRO A 243 -7.38 5.14 -5.63
CA PRO A 243 -6.02 5.63 -5.84
C PRO A 243 -5.84 7.07 -5.34
N GLY A 244 -4.71 7.37 -4.69
CA GLY A 244 -4.39 8.72 -4.23
C GLY A 244 -4.42 9.80 -5.33
N ARG A 245 -4.15 9.41 -6.59
CA ARG A 245 -4.27 10.32 -7.74
C ARG A 245 -5.71 10.71 -8.04
N ALA A 246 -6.68 9.82 -7.84
CA ALA A 246 -8.11 10.13 -8.01
C ALA A 246 -8.55 11.15 -6.95
N TRP A 247 -8.20 10.90 -5.69
CA TRP A 247 -8.37 11.88 -4.59
C TRP A 247 -7.77 13.24 -4.94
N ALA A 248 -6.53 13.27 -5.41
CA ALA A 248 -5.85 14.53 -5.69
C ALA A 248 -6.46 15.35 -6.85
N LEU A 249 -7.24 14.74 -7.73
CA LEU A 249 -8.00 15.42 -8.77
C LEU A 249 -9.37 15.86 -8.25
N ALA A 250 -10.12 14.93 -7.65
CA ALA A 250 -11.46 15.20 -7.13
C ALA A 250 -11.47 16.28 -6.03
N LEU A 251 -10.43 16.34 -5.20
CA LEU A 251 -10.28 17.36 -4.15
C LEU A 251 -9.99 18.78 -4.69
N GLY A 252 -9.76 18.94 -6.00
CA GLY A 252 -9.84 20.25 -6.63
C GLY A 252 -11.23 20.87 -6.50
N VAL A 253 -12.27 20.02 -6.50
CA VAL A 253 -13.68 20.42 -6.38
C VAL A 253 -14.19 20.15 -4.97
N LEU A 254 -14.01 18.92 -4.46
CA LEU A 254 -14.53 18.47 -3.17
C LEU A 254 -13.69 18.93 -1.96
N GLY A 255 -12.54 19.56 -2.19
CA GLY A 255 -11.60 19.94 -1.13
C GLY A 255 -12.21 20.87 -0.08
N GLY A 256 -13.14 21.75 -0.48
CA GLY A 256 -13.86 22.62 0.46
C GLY A 256 -14.68 21.83 1.49
N ARG A 257 -15.38 20.77 1.04
CA ARG A 257 -16.18 19.89 1.90
C ARG A 257 -15.28 19.03 2.80
N LEU A 258 -14.18 18.50 2.26
CA LEU A 258 -13.23 17.71 3.05
C LEU A 258 -12.56 18.55 4.15
N ARG A 259 -12.21 19.81 3.84
CA ARG A 259 -11.64 20.75 4.81
C ARG A 259 -12.60 21.02 5.97
N ARG A 260 -13.90 21.15 5.68
CA ARG A 260 -14.94 21.30 6.72
C ARG A 260 -15.01 20.07 7.59
N LEU A 261 -15.02 18.87 7.00
CA LEU A 261 -14.98 17.61 7.75
C LEU A 261 -13.76 17.56 8.69
N PHE A 262 -12.54 17.83 8.20
CA PHE A 262 -11.35 17.83 9.05
C PHE A 262 -11.42 18.85 10.19
N THR A 263 -12.02 20.01 9.92
CA THR A 263 -12.24 21.04 10.95
C THR A 263 -13.21 20.56 12.03
N ILE A 264 -14.29 19.86 11.65
CA ILE A 264 -15.25 19.27 12.59
C ILE A 264 -14.60 18.14 13.39
N CYS A 265 -13.78 17.29 12.75
CA CYS A 265 -13.00 16.27 13.44
C CYS A 265 -12.09 16.86 14.52
N LEU A 266 -11.37 17.96 14.21
CA LEU A 266 -10.55 18.69 15.18
C LEU A 266 -11.38 19.26 16.32
N ARG A 267 -12.48 19.95 16.00
CA ARG A 267 -13.34 20.61 16.99
C ARG A 267 -13.99 19.63 17.95
N SER A 268 -14.38 18.47 17.46
CA SER A 268 -15.04 17.43 18.25
C SER A 268 -14.08 16.43 18.89
N GLY A 269 -12.78 16.49 18.56
CA GLY A 269 -11.81 15.47 18.97
C GLY A 269 -12.11 14.07 18.41
N ARG A 270 -12.91 13.97 17.36
CA ARG A 270 -13.32 12.68 16.77
C ARG A 270 -12.54 12.39 15.50
N PHE A 271 -12.03 11.17 15.41
CA PHE A 271 -11.44 10.64 14.19
C PHE A 271 -12.37 9.55 13.63
N PRO A 272 -12.85 9.67 12.38
CA PRO A 272 -13.80 8.73 11.79
C PRO A 272 -13.33 7.27 11.90
N ARG A 273 -14.24 6.37 12.28
CA ARG A 273 -13.96 4.95 12.50
C ARG A 273 -13.45 4.28 11.23
N ILE A 274 -14.06 4.60 10.10
CA ILE A 274 -13.71 4.03 8.81
C ILE A 274 -12.26 4.34 8.40
N TRP A 275 -11.68 5.45 8.86
CA TRP A 275 -10.30 5.83 8.58
C TRP A 275 -9.28 5.12 9.49
N LYS A 276 -9.75 4.41 10.53
CA LYS A 276 -8.92 3.58 11.42
C LYS A 276 -8.80 2.14 10.90
N GLU A 277 -9.58 1.78 9.88
CA GLU A 277 -9.52 0.50 9.19
C GLU A 277 -8.29 0.46 8.28
N ALA A 278 -7.60 -0.69 8.23
CA ALA A 278 -6.42 -0.87 7.39
C ALA A 278 -6.42 -2.24 6.72
N GLU A 279 -6.00 -2.30 5.45
CA GLU A 279 -5.64 -3.56 4.81
C GLU A 279 -4.22 -3.95 5.24
N MET A 280 -4.07 -5.07 5.96
CA MET A 280 -2.78 -5.54 6.46
C MET A 280 -2.10 -6.48 5.47
N VAL A 281 -0.83 -6.21 5.16
CA VAL A 281 0.02 -7.09 4.36
C VAL A 281 1.24 -7.48 5.19
N LEU A 282 1.43 -8.78 5.40
CA LEU A 282 2.61 -9.32 6.09
C LEU A 282 3.75 -9.57 5.09
N LEU A 283 4.91 -8.97 5.34
CA LEU A 283 6.12 -9.21 4.58
C LEU A 283 7.08 -10.10 5.38
N HIS A 284 7.42 -11.27 4.82
CA HIS A 284 8.42 -12.15 5.42
C HIS A 284 9.82 -11.58 5.25
N LYS A 285 10.58 -11.51 6.34
CA LYS A 285 11.98 -11.09 6.34
C LYS A 285 12.86 -12.26 5.89
N LYS A 286 13.56 -12.11 4.76
CA LYS A 286 14.32 -13.21 4.14
C LYS A 286 15.56 -13.67 4.92
N GLU A 287 16.08 -12.86 5.83
CA GLU A 287 17.31 -13.16 6.58
C GLU A 287 17.25 -12.47 7.96
N ARG A 288 17.22 -13.22 9.09
CA ARG A 288 17.79 -12.77 10.38
C ARG A 288 17.87 -13.86 11.48
N PRO A 289 18.77 -13.68 12.48
CA PRO A 289 19.07 -14.62 13.57
C PRO A 289 17.98 -14.69 14.66
N ALA A 290 18.11 -15.70 15.52
CA ALA A 290 17.13 -16.26 16.46
C ALA A 290 16.48 -15.33 17.52
N GLU A 291 16.80 -14.04 17.57
CA GLU A 291 16.39 -13.14 18.68
C GLU A 291 15.29 -12.10 18.32
N SER A 292 14.69 -12.17 17.13
CA SER A 292 13.62 -11.24 16.71
C SER A 292 12.23 -11.87 16.90
N SER A 293 11.35 -11.23 17.68
CA SER A 293 10.02 -11.75 18.11
C SER A 293 8.93 -11.95 17.04
N SER A 294 9.20 -11.70 15.75
CA SER A 294 8.38 -12.18 14.63
C SER A 294 9.16 -12.08 13.30
N PRO A 295 9.09 -13.09 12.40
CA PRO A 295 9.72 -13.04 11.08
C PRO A 295 8.96 -12.14 10.09
N TYR A 296 7.80 -11.60 10.50
CA TYR A 296 6.93 -10.79 9.66
C TYR A 296 7.01 -9.30 10.00
N ARG A 297 6.97 -8.46 8.96
CA ARG A 297 6.76 -7.02 9.09
C ARG A 297 5.34 -6.68 8.61
N PRO A 298 4.49 -6.11 9.47
CA PRO A 298 3.18 -5.65 9.04
C PRO A 298 3.31 -4.36 8.24
N ILE A 299 2.57 -4.27 7.15
CA ILE A 299 2.26 -3.01 6.46
C ILE A 299 0.75 -2.81 6.55
N CYS A 300 0.32 -1.73 7.20
CA CYS A 300 -1.08 -1.34 7.28
C CYS A 300 -1.38 -0.27 6.23
N LEU A 301 -2.20 -0.59 5.25
CA LEU A 301 -2.62 0.34 4.21
C LEU A 301 -3.92 1.02 4.65
N LEU A 302 -3.82 2.28 5.07
CA LEU A 302 -4.96 3.12 5.46
C LEU A 302 -5.61 3.81 4.25
N ASP A 303 -6.85 4.27 4.42
CA ASP A 303 -7.56 5.10 3.44
C ASP A 303 -6.83 6.44 3.22
N GLU A 304 -6.87 6.95 1.98
CA GLU A 304 -6.16 8.19 1.63
C GLU A 304 -6.77 9.45 2.28
N ALA A 305 -8.07 9.45 2.55
CA ALA A 305 -8.73 10.53 3.31
C ALA A 305 -8.18 10.63 4.75
N GLY A 306 -8.05 9.49 5.45
CA GLY A 306 -7.45 9.42 6.77
C GLY A 306 -6.00 9.89 6.77
N LYS A 307 -5.18 9.39 5.83
CA LYS A 307 -3.78 9.83 5.66
C LYS A 307 -3.66 11.33 5.37
N LEU A 308 -4.59 11.92 4.62
CA LEU A 308 -4.60 13.36 4.39
C LEU A 308 -4.83 14.13 5.70
N PHE A 309 -5.75 13.66 6.54
CA PHE A 309 -5.99 14.27 7.84
C PHE A 309 -4.78 14.13 8.77
N GLU A 310 -4.21 12.93 8.87
CA GLU A 310 -2.99 12.67 9.64
C GLU A 310 -1.83 13.56 9.20
N ARG A 311 -1.66 13.84 7.90
CA ARG A 311 -0.62 14.76 7.41
C ARG A 311 -0.83 16.18 7.89
N VAL A 312 -2.08 16.64 8.00
CA VAL A 312 -2.40 17.96 8.58
C VAL A 312 -2.03 17.96 10.06
N LEU A 313 -2.45 16.93 10.81
CA LEU A 313 -2.13 16.77 12.24
C LEU A 313 -0.62 16.74 12.48
N ALA A 314 0.11 15.90 11.74
CA ALA A 314 1.56 15.77 11.86
C ALA A 314 2.29 17.08 11.53
N ALA A 315 1.81 17.86 10.56
CA ALA A 315 2.38 19.16 10.24
C ALA A 315 2.19 20.16 11.40
N ARG A 316 0.99 20.20 12.00
CA ARG A 316 0.69 21.03 13.17
C ARG A 316 1.50 20.63 14.39
N LEU A 317 1.56 19.33 14.70
CA LEU A 317 2.33 18.79 15.81
C LEU A 317 3.82 19.09 15.64
N LYS A 318 4.37 18.88 14.43
CA LYS A 318 5.77 19.22 14.14
C LYS A 318 6.04 20.71 14.35
N HIS A 319 5.14 21.58 13.88
CA HIS A 319 5.27 23.01 14.09
C HIS A 319 5.24 23.38 15.57
N HIS A 320 4.29 22.84 16.33
CA HIS A 320 4.20 23.06 17.78
C HIS A 320 5.45 22.57 18.53
N LEU A 321 5.93 21.36 18.22
CA LEU A 321 7.16 20.82 18.80
C LEU A 321 8.39 21.67 18.44
N SER A 322 8.45 22.23 17.23
CA SER A 322 9.56 23.13 16.86
C SER A 322 9.54 24.49 17.57
N LEU A 323 8.39 24.91 18.11
CA LEU A 323 8.27 26.14 18.90
C LEU A 323 8.63 25.94 20.38
N GLY A 324 8.56 24.69 20.89
CA GLY A 324 8.76 24.35 22.31
C GLY A 324 10.07 23.66 22.65
N VAL A 325 10.95 23.37 21.67
CA VAL A 325 12.25 22.71 21.91
C VAL A 325 13.36 23.77 21.86
N PRO A 326 14.07 24.05 22.98
CA PRO A 326 15.33 24.77 22.94
C PRO A 326 16.33 24.03 22.04
N ILE A 327 17.10 24.77 21.26
CA ILE A 327 17.97 24.34 20.14
C ILE A 327 19.07 23.30 20.52
N TRP A 328 19.12 22.80 21.76
CA TRP A 328 20.20 21.96 22.27
C TRP A 328 20.23 20.50 21.81
N GLN A 329 19.32 20.03 20.96
CA GLN A 329 19.35 18.64 20.44
C GLN A 329 19.75 18.50 18.96
N SER A 330 20.11 19.58 18.25
CA SER A 330 20.66 19.46 16.89
C SER A 330 22.20 19.38 16.81
N ALA A 331 22.91 19.38 17.94
CA ALA A 331 24.37 19.23 17.99
C ALA A 331 24.77 17.87 18.58
N SER A 332 24.53 16.77 17.85
CA SER A 332 25.02 15.43 18.24
C SER A 332 25.43 14.56 17.05
N THR A 333 25.68 15.14 15.86
CA THR A 333 26.17 14.37 14.71
C THR A 333 27.25 15.07 13.89
N ASP A 334 28.10 15.90 14.50
CA ASP A 334 29.23 16.52 13.78
C ASP A 334 30.56 16.59 14.57
N SER A 335 30.74 15.81 15.65
CA SER A 335 32.01 15.81 16.41
C SER A 335 32.84 14.51 16.33
N GLU A 336 32.54 13.59 15.40
CA GLU A 336 33.27 12.31 15.27
C GLU A 336 34.03 12.17 13.94
N ARG A 337 34.57 13.29 13.42
CA ARG A 337 35.44 13.27 12.22
C ARG A 337 36.62 14.24 12.23
N ALA A 338 37.14 14.55 13.42
CA ALA A 338 38.44 15.15 13.59
C ALA A 338 39.10 14.49 14.81
N ASP A 339 39.71 13.32 14.57
CA ASP A 339 40.90 12.82 15.30
C ASP A 339 41.09 11.33 14.97
N ARG A 340 41.95 11.09 13.97
CA ARG A 340 42.79 9.91 13.76
C ARG A 340 43.59 10.14 12.47
N LEU A 341 44.70 10.86 12.62
CA LEU A 341 45.94 10.50 11.97
C LEU A 341 46.48 9.22 12.61
#